data_AF-A0A7J9VWQ1-F1
#
_entry.id   AF-A0A7J9VWQ1-F1
#
_cell.length_a   1.000
_cell.length_b   1.000
_cell.length_c   1.000
_cell.angle_alpha   90.00
_cell.angle_beta   90.00
_cell.angle_gamma   90.00
#
_symmetry.space_group_name_H-M   'P 1'
#
loop_
_entity.id
_entity.type
_entity.pdbx_description
1 polymer ?
#
loop_
_entity_poly.entity_id
_entity_poly.type
_entity_poly.pdbx_seq_one_letter_code
_entity_poly.pdbx_strand_id
1 'polypeptide(L)'
;MARSDTPSPWLAVVDARVSEVVDPVATRCAGWPTQTLKPVLRRAWREAFHGELDEPGLTWCAEAIHDRRPWRSEMWGTPAN
;
A
#
# COMPACT_ATOMS: atom_id res chain seq x y z
N MET A 1 15.11 -27.69 6.64
CA MET A 1 14.42 -26.85 7.64
C MET A 1 13.64 -25.79 6.90
N ALA A 2 12.34 -26.02 6.67
CA ALA A 2 11.46 -25.02 6.08
C ALA A 2 11.17 -23.98 7.16
N ARG A 3 11.61 -22.72 6.97
CA ARG A 3 11.07 -21.62 7.75
C ARG A 3 9.60 -21.54 7.36
N SER A 4 8.71 -21.86 8.28
CA SER A 4 7.30 -21.53 8.14
C SER A 4 7.21 -20.01 8.15
N ASP A 5 7.35 -19.42 6.97
CA ASP A 5 7.13 -18.01 6.65
C ASP A 5 5.63 -17.72 6.69
N THR A 6 4.95 -18.16 7.76
CA THR A 6 3.57 -17.79 7.99
C THR A 6 3.62 -16.33 8.40
N PRO A 7 3.14 -15.39 7.57
CA PRO A 7 3.08 -13.99 7.99
C PRO A 7 2.32 -13.95 9.31
N SER A 8 2.87 -13.22 10.29
CA SER A 8 2.20 -13.02 11.57
C SER A 8 0.72 -12.67 11.29
N PRO A 9 -0.25 -13.25 12.01
CA PRO A 9 -1.67 -12.99 11.75
C PRO A 9 -2.01 -11.50 11.77
N TRP A 10 -1.24 -10.69 12.49
CA TRP A 10 -1.31 -9.24 12.46
C TRP A 10 -0.89 -8.63 11.10
N LEU A 11 0.21 -9.09 10.51
CA LEU A 11 0.67 -8.64 9.18
C LEU A 11 -0.36 -8.98 8.10
N ALA A 12 -0.99 -10.15 8.18
CA ALA A 12 -2.05 -10.54 7.24
C ALA A 12 -3.27 -9.61 7.31
N VAL A 13 -3.63 -9.13 8.51
CA VAL A 13 -4.71 -8.16 8.70
C VAL A 13 -4.33 -6.78 8.16
N VAL A 14 -3.09 -6.33 8.39
CA VAL A 14 -2.61 -5.06 7.83
C VAL A 14 -2.57 -5.13 6.31
N ASP A 15 -2.05 -6.22 5.75
CA ASP A 15 -2.03 -6.47 4.30
C ASP A 15 -3.43 -6.40 3.69
N ALA A 16 -4.41 -7.07 4.29
CA ALA A 16 -5.78 -7.06 3.80
C ALA A 16 -6.37 -5.64 3.79
N ARG A 17 -6.13 -4.86 4.85
CA ARG A 17 -6.60 -3.46 4.94
C ARG A 17 -5.95 -2.56 3.90
N VAL A 18 -4.65 -2.72 3.66
CA VAL A 18 -3.95 -1.95 2.63
C VAL A 18 -4.44 -2.35 1.24
N SER A 19 -4.61 -3.65 0.95
CA SER A 19 -5.16 -4.14 -0.32
C SER A 19 -6.53 -3.53 -0.64
N GLU A 20 -7.42 -3.50 0.36
CA GLU A 20 -8.79 -2.96 0.23
C GLU A 20 -8.81 -1.50 -0.25
N VAL A 21 -7.79 -0.71 0.10
CA VAL A 21 -7.68 0.70 -0.30
C VAL A 21 -6.83 0.88 -1.55
N VAL A 22 -5.68 0.21 -1.62
CA VAL A 22 -4.67 0.44 -2.66
C VAL A 22 -5.07 -0.19 -3.99
N ASP A 23 -5.65 -1.39 -4.00
CA ASP A 23 -6.03 -2.08 -5.24
C ASP A 23 -7.08 -1.31 -6.09
N PRO A 24 -8.16 -0.76 -5.52
CA PRO A 24 -9.11 0.03 -6.30
C PRO A 24 -8.52 1.37 -6.76
N VAL A 25 -7.59 1.97 -6.00
CA VAL A 25 -6.88 3.18 -6.42
C VAL A 25 -5.89 2.86 -7.55
N ALA A 26 -5.14 1.76 -7.44
CA ALA A 26 -4.23 1.28 -8.46
C ALA A 26 -4.97 1.01 -9.78
N THR A 27 -6.14 0.38 -9.72
CA THR A 27 -6.97 0.08 -10.89
C THR A 27 -7.40 1.34 -11.65
N ARG A 28 -7.66 2.46 -10.93
CA ARG A 28 -8.17 3.70 -11.53
C ARG A 28 -7.09 4.72 -11.87
N CYS A 29 -6.00 4.74 -11.11
CA CYS A 29 -5.01 5.81 -11.12
C CYS A 29 -3.59 5.30 -11.44
N ALA A 30 -3.43 4.06 -11.89
CA ALA A 30 -2.12 3.52 -12.31
C ALA A 30 -1.40 4.46 -13.30
N GLY A 31 -0.17 4.85 -12.96
CA GLY A 31 0.64 5.79 -13.76
C GLY A 31 0.37 7.27 -13.52
N TRP A 32 -0.56 7.64 -12.63
CA TRP A 32 -0.74 9.04 -12.23
C TRP A 32 0.46 9.54 -11.42
N PRO A 33 0.76 10.85 -11.44
CA PRO A 33 1.85 11.40 -10.63
C PRO A 33 1.58 11.22 -9.13
N THR A 34 2.63 10.91 -8.37
CA THR A 34 2.57 10.62 -6.92
C THR A 34 1.92 11.77 -6.13
N GLN A 35 2.15 13.03 -6.52
CA GLN A 35 1.50 14.20 -5.91
C GLN A 35 -0.04 14.18 -6.02
N THR A 36 -0.58 13.58 -7.09
CA THR A 36 -2.03 13.42 -7.27
C THR A 36 -2.54 12.15 -6.58
N LEU A 37 -1.72 11.09 -6.50
CA LEU A 37 -2.07 9.84 -5.84
C LEU A 37 -2.18 9.97 -4.31
N LYS A 38 -1.28 10.73 -3.66
CA LYS A 38 -1.28 10.94 -2.20
C LYS A 38 -2.64 11.41 -1.64
N PRO A 39 -3.28 12.48 -2.15
CA PRO A 39 -4.59 12.90 -1.64
C PRO A 39 -5.70 11.89 -1.93
N VAL A 40 -5.63 11.17 -3.05
CA VAL A 40 -6.60 10.11 -3.40
C VAL A 40 -6.49 8.95 -2.41
N LEU A 41 -5.28 8.48 -2.13
CA LEU A 41 -5.02 7.43 -1.14
C LEU A 41 -5.44 7.86 0.27
N ARG A 42 -5.10 9.08 0.68
CA ARG A 42 -5.48 9.60 2.00
C ARG A 42 -7.01 9.65 2.16
N ARG A 43 -7.72 10.06 1.11
CA ARG A 43 -9.19 10.07 1.10
C ARG A 43 -9.76 8.66 1.15
N ALA A 44 -9.30 7.75 0.29
CA ALA A 44 -9.77 6.37 0.24
C ALA A 44 -9.53 5.64 1.57
N TRP A 45 -8.38 5.87 2.20
CA TRP A 45 -8.07 5.33 3.52
C TRP A 45 -9.00 5.85 4.61
N ARG A 46 -9.27 7.16 4.60
CA ARG A 46 -10.19 7.77 5.57
C ARG A 46 -11.63 7.27 5.39
N GLU A 47 -12.06 7.06 4.15
CA GLU A 47 -13.38 6.50 3.84
C GLU A 47 -13.50 5.03 4.29
N ALA A 48 -12.43 4.22 4.16
CA ALA A 48 -12.44 2.81 4.55
C ALA A 48 -12.29 2.58 6.07
N PHE A 49 -11.43 3.34 6.75
CA PHE A 49 -11.03 3.03 8.13
C PHE A 49 -11.25 4.17 9.14
N HIS A 50 -11.81 5.31 8.71
CA HIS A 50 -11.97 6.51 9.55
C HIS A 50 -10.66 6.99 10.20
N GLY A 51 -9.52 6.68 9.59
CA GLY A 51 -8.18 6.97 10.11
C GLY A 51 -7.32 7.75 9.13
N GLU A 52 -6.07 7.97 9.52
CA GLU A 52 -5.04 8.54 8.65
C GLU A 52 -3.94 7.52 8.42
N LEU A 53 -3.52 7.39 7.15
CA LEU A 53 -2.32 6.67 6.79
C LEU A 53 -1.12 7.59 7.01
N ASP A 54 -0.06 7.05 7.59
CA ASP A 54 1.20 7.77 7.80
C ASP A 54 1.85 8.18 6.47
N GLU A 55 2.68 9.23 6.51
CA GLU A 55 3.30 9.79 5.31
C GLU A 55 4.26 8.81 4.58
N PRO A 56 5.05 7.96 5.28
CA PRO A 56 5.80 6.88 4.65
C PRO A 56 4.90 5.90 3.90
N GLY A 57 3.85 5.37 4.55
CA GLY A 57 2.90 4.45 3.92
C GLY A 57 2.21 5.05 2.70
N LEU A 58 1.80 6.33 2.77
CA LEU A 58 1.24 7.06 1.63
C LEU A 58 2.22 7.18 0.47
N THR A 59 3.50 7.45 0.76
CA THR A 59 4.53 7.64 -0.25
C THR A 59 4.81 6.32 -0.98
N TRP A 60 5.02 5.23 -0.24
CA TRP A 60 5.24 3.91 -0.83
C TRP A 60 4.05 3.43 -1.68
N CYS A 61 2.82 3.60 -1.20
CA CYS A 61 1.63 3.27 -2.00
C CYS A 61 1.52 4.12 -3.27
N ALA A 62 1.79 5.42 -3.17
CA ALA A 62 1.72 6.32 -4.32
C ALA A 62 2.80 5.97 -5.37
N GLU A 63 4.02 5.67 -4.94
CA GLU A 63 5.12 5.24 -5.82
C GLU A 63 4.82 3.90 -6.48
N ALA A 64 4.32 2.92 -5.72
CA ALA A 64 3.93 1.63 -6.28
C ALA A 64 2.84 1.75 -7.36
N ILE A 65 1.82 2.57 -7.11
CA ILE A 65 0.74 2.82 -8.08
C ILE A 65 1.26 3.59 -9.30
N HIS A 66 2.14 4.57 -9.10
CA HIS A 66 2.78 5.32 -10.17
C HIS A 66 3.59 4.39 -11.09
N ASP A 67 4.44 3.54 -10.51
CA ASP A 67 5.32 2.63 -11.22
C ASP A 67 4.62 1.36 -11.71
N ARG A 68 3.33 1.19 -11.43
CA ARG A 68 2.54 -0.02 -11.70
C ARG A 68 3.16 -1.29 -11.09
N ARG A 69 3.81 -1.13 -9.93
CA ARG A 69 4.45 -2.20 -9.18
C ARG A 69 3.48 -2.78 -8.15
N PRO A 70 3.68 -4.05 -7.73
CA PRO A 70 2.95 -4.61 -6.60
C PRO A 70 3.35 -3.87 -5.31
N TRP A 71 2.41 -3.09 -4.75
CA TRP A 71 2.63 -2.28 -3.54
C TRP A 71 3.14 -3.08 -2.35
N ARG A 72 2.76 -4.37 -2.26
CA ARG A 72 3.19 -5.29 -1.20
C ARG A 72 4.71 -5.50 -1.18
N SER A 73 5.35 -5.48 -2.35
CA SER A 73 6.81 -5.59 -2.47
C SER A 73 7.52 -4.30 -2.06
N GLU A 74 6.90 -3.13 -2.22
CA GLU A 74 7.47 -1.84 -1.82
C GLU A 74 7.26 -1.58 -0.31
N MET A 75 6.13 -2.00 0.26
CA MET A 75 5.84 -1.83 1.69
C MET A 75 6.59 -2.81 2.60
N TRP A 76 6.77 -4.05 2.15
CA TRP A 76 7.36 -5.12 2.98
C TRP A 76 8.66 -5.67 2.43
N GLY A 77 9.09 -5.22 1.25
CA GLY A 77 10.39 -5.55 0.72
C GLY A 77 11.46 -4.91 1.59
N THR A 78 12.42 -5.72 2.02
CA THR A 78 13.68 -5.20 2.56
C THR A 78 14.27 -4.27 1.51
N PRO A 79 14.65 -3.01 1.82
CA PRO A 79 15.43 -2.22 0.88
C PRO A 79 16.68 -3.05 0.54
N ALA A 80 16.80 -3.44 -0.72
CA ALA A 80 17.97 -4.16 -1.19
C ALA A 80 19.16 -3.21 -1.05
N ASN A 81 19.98 -3.44 -0.02
CA ASN A 81 21.30 -2.85 0.13
C ASN A 81 22.31 -3.98 0.33
#